data_AF-A0A7W0VUI7-F1
#
_entry.id   AF-A0A7W0VUI7-F1
#
_cell.length_a   1.000
_cell.length_b   1.000
_cell.length_c   1.000
_cell.angle_alpha   90.00
_cell.angle_beta   90.00
_cell.angle_gamma   90.00
#
_symmetry.space_group_name_H-M   'P 1'
#
loop_
_entity.id
_entity.type
_entity.pdbx_description
1 polymer ?
#
loop_
_entity_poly.entity_id
_entity_poly.type
_entity_poly.pdbx_seq_one_letter_code
_entity_poly.pdbx_strand_id
1 'polypeptide(L)'
;VSAPPIREASAAAAAAIALPDAPAPLATPHRVPAGTVLPAIREAPDLRSLVGHRDKRDPHATILSLVSAFGRTAPADLTDQRSDPTEPAAPGDLLIFDRAVSDNDADLIAIVISRDPRGVTEFLYLGGGVYRRGFVDPTRPATKRDREGAIVNTFLRHGKRWPAKGSHYLAGELLAHVIHTR
;
A
#
# COMPACT_ATOMS: atom_id res chain seq x y z
N VAL A 1 -3.64 59.91 -1.77
CA VAL A 1 -4.81 59.22 -2.36
C VAL A 1 -5.17 58.08 -1.40
N SER A 2 -6.27 58.23 -0.66
CA SER A 2 -6.68 57.30 0.41
C SER A 2 -7.85 56.46 -0.09
N ALA A 3 -7.78 55.14 0.08
CA ALA A 3 -8.82 54.21 -0.37
C ALA A 3 -10.03 54.22 0.59
N PRO A 4 -11.27 54.09 0.09
CA PRO A 4 -12.45 54.07 0.93
C PRO A 4 -12.65 52.71 1.62
N PRO A 5 -13.29 52.66 2.80
CA PRO A 5 -13.56 51.43 3.53
C PRO A 5 -14.66 50.59 2.86
N ILE A 6 -14.50 49.27 2.89
CA ILE A 6 -15.45 48.29 2.39
C ILE A 6 -16.68 48.28 3.30
N ARG A 7 -17.86 48.50 2.72
CA ARG A 7 -19.15 48.36 3.40
C ARG A 7 -19.47 46.88 3.61
N GLU A 8 -19.69 46.50 4.86
CA GLU A 8 -20.44 45.29 5.22
C GLU A 8 -21.86 45.40 4.66
N ALA A 9 -22.23 44.50 3.76
CA ALA A 9 -23.59 44.35 3.27
C ALA A 9 -24.06 42.90 3.49
N SER A 10 -24.76 42.74 4.60
CA SER A 10 -26.07 42.08 4.73
C SER A 10 -26.17 40.56 4.60
N ALA A 11 -26.22 39.93 5.77
CA ALA A 11 -26.53 38.53 6.06
C ALA A 11 -28.01 38.11 5.82
N ALA A 12 -28.74 38.77 4.92
CA ALA A 12 -30.20 38.62 4.83
C ALA A 12 -30.73 37.76 3.65
N ALA A 13 -29.86 37.04 2.92
CA ALA A 13 -30.26 36.22 1.76
C ALA A 13 -30.18 34.70 1.99
N ALA A 14 -29.97 34.23 3.23
CA ALA A 14 -29.70 32.82 3.54
C ALA A 14 -30.92 32.03 4.07
N ALA A 15 -32.15 32.54 3.92
CA ALA A 15 -33.34 31.92 4.49
C ALA A 15 -34.42 31.66 3.44
N ALA A 16 -34.19 30.70 2.54
CA ALA A 16 -35.25 29.90 1.88
C ALA A 16 -34.65 28.93 0.84
N ILE A 17 -33.97 27.88 1.30
CA ILE A 17 -33.85 26.64 0.50
C ILE A 17 -34.21 25.50 1.46
N ALA A 18 -35.43 25.00 1.34
CA ALA A 18 -35.83 23.74 1.95
C ALA A 18 -34.97 22.63 1.35
N LEU A 19 -34.05 22.09 2.17
CA LEU A 19 -33.23 20.94 1.81
C LEU A 19 -34.12 19.68 1.78
N PRO A 20 -34.20 18.96 0.65
CA PRO A 20 -34.75 17.61 0.64
C PRO A 20 -33.79 16.67 1.39
N ASP A 21 -34.39 15.75 2.16
CA ASP A 21 -33.83 14.58 2.85
C ASP A 21 -32.39 14.62 3.34
N ALA A 22 -32.23 14.42 4.65
CA ALA A 22 -30.95 14.20 5.29
C ALA A 22 -30.10 13.21 4.47
N PRO A 23 -28.82 13.54 4.17
CA PRO A 23 -27.96 12.63 3.45
C PRO A 23 -27.91 11.30 4.19
N ALA A 24 -28.21 10.21 3.49
CA ALA A 24 -28.04 8.86 4.02
C ALA A 24 -26.67 8.77 4.69
N PRO A 25 -26.56 8.28 5.93
CA PRO A 25 -25.29 8.18 6.61
C PRO A 25 -24.34 7.38 5.72
N LEU A 26 -23.22 8.01 5.35
CA LEU A 26 -22.16 7.33 4.61
C LEU A 26 -21.84 6.03 5.34
N ALA A 27 -21.88 4.92 4.61
CA ALA A 27 -21.56 3.61 5.17
C ALA A 27 -20.22 3.72 5.92
N THR A 28 -20.24 3.33 7.19
CA THR A 28 -19.07 3.34 8.08
C THR A 28 -17.90 2.69 7.34
N PRO A 29 -16.72 3.32 7.27
CA PRO A 29 -15.62 2.83 6.45
C PRO A 29 -15.30 1.40 6.83
N HIS A 30 -15.53 0.48 5.88
CA HIS A 30 -15.37 -0.97 5.90
C HIS A 30 -14.57 -1.50 7.10
N ARG A 31 -15.20 -1.55 8.28
CA ARG A 31 -14.63 -2.23 9.43
C ARG A 31 -15.08 -3.68 9.32
N VAL A 32 -14.29 -4.47 8.61
CA VAL A 32 -14.50 -5.92 8.59
C VAL A 32 -14.48 -6.41 10.04
N PRO A 33 -15.52 -7.15 10.50
CA PRO A 33 -15.59 -7.67 11.85
C PRO A 33 -14.32 -8.45 12.21
N ALA A 34 -13.85 -8.30 13.45
CA ALA A 34 -12.78 -9.14 13.96
C ALA A 34 -13.27 -10.60 13.96
N GLY A 35 -12.56 -11.49 13.26
CA GLY A 35 -12.94 -12.91 13.13
C GLY A 35 -13.59 -13.29 11.80
N THR A 36 -13.69 -12.39 10.81
CA THR A 36 -14.01 -12.80 9.44
C THR A 36 -12.96 -13.79 8.94
N VAL A 37 -13.41 -15.00 8.59
CA VAL A 37 -12.57 -16.02 7.95
C VAL A 37 -11.99 -15.41 6.68
N LEU A 38 -10.67 -15.44 6.55
CA LEU A 38 -10.00 -14.95 5.35
C LEU A 38 -10.49 -15.77 4.14
N PRO A 39 -10.77 -15.13 3.00
CA PRO A 39 -11.12 -15.87 1.79
C PRO A 39 -10.01 -16.86 1.45
N ALA A 40 -10.39 -17.99 0.85
CA ALA A 40 -9.41 -18.92 0.32
C ALA A 40 -8.65 -18.21 -0.80
N ILE A 41 -7.36 -17.97 -0.58
CA ILE A 41 -6.50 -17.31 -1.54
C ILE A 41 -6.14 -18.34 -2.62
N ARG A 42 -6.61 -18.14 -3.85
CA ARG A 42 -6.30 -19.01 -5.00
C ARG A 42 -5.73 -18.20 -6.15
N GLU A 43 -6.20 -16.98 -6.31
CA GLU A 43 -5.87 -16.13 -7.44
C GLU A 43 -5.62 -14.67 -7.01
N ALA A 44 -5.06 -13.88 -7.92
CA ALA A 44 -4.75 -12.47 -7.67
C ALA A 44 -5.96 -11.63 -7.20
N PRO A 45 -7.21 -11.84 -7.67
CA PRO A 45 -8.37 -11.17 -7.11
C PRO A 45 -8.58 -11.43 -5.61
N ASP A 46 -8.26 -12.62 -5.11
CA ASP A 46 -8.42 -12.95 -3.69
C ASP A 46 -7.45 -12.13 -2.83
N LEU A 47 -6.20 -11.96 -3.27
CA LEU A 47 -5.24 -11.07 -2.61
C LEU A 47 -5.74 -9.62 -2.57
N ARG A 48 -6.36 -9.14 -3.66
CA ARG A 48 -6.94 -7.78 -3.69
C ARG A 48 -8.12 -7.65 -2.73
N SER A 49 -8.90 -8.71 -2.53
CA SER A 49 -10.03 -8.71 -1.59
C SER A 49 -9.60 -8.48 -0.14
N LEU A 50 -8.35 -8.82 0.21
CA LEU A 50 -7.79 -8.60 1.54
C LEU A 50 -7.57 -7.13 1.88
N VAL A 51 -7.52 -6.23 0.90
CA VAL A 51 -7.20 -4.81 1.14
C VAL A 51 -8.20 -4.20 2.13
N GLY A 52 -7.67 -3.61 3.21
CA GLY A 52 -8.46 -3.03 4.30
C GLY A 52 -8.79 -4.00 5.43
N HIS A 53 -8.62 -5.32 5.23
CA HIS A 53 -8.73 -6.29 6.31
C HIS A 53 -7.63 -6.07 7.35
N ARG A 54 -7.96 -6.36 8.61
CA ARG A 54 -7.03 -6.26 9.73
C ARG A 54 -6.47 -7.63 10.08
N ASP A 55 -5.17 -7.66 10.36
CA ASP A 55 -4.48 -8.83 10.87
C ASP A 55 -3.48 -8.39 11.94
N LYS A 56 -3.48 -9.08 13.08
CA LYS A 56 -2.60 -8.78 14.22
C LYS A 56 -1.40 -9.72 14.29
N ARG A 57 -1.36 -10.75 13.44
CA ARG A 57 -0.24 -11.67 13.36
C ARG A 57 1.01 -10.93 12.87
N ASP A 58 2.14 -11.58 13.04
CA ASP A 58 3.40 -11.09 12.52
C ASP A 58 3.31 -10.84 11.00
N PRO A 59 3.67 -9.63 10.50
CA PRO A 59 3.60 -9.32 9.08
C PRO A 59 4.37 -10.29 8.18
N HIS A 60 5.57 -10.70 8.57
CA HIS A 60 6.40 -11.61 7.78
C HIS A 60 5.75 -12.98 7.67
N ALA A 61 5.43 -13.60 8.81
CA ALA A 61 4.76 -14.90 8.84
C ALA A 61 3.42 -14.88 8.07
N THR A 62 2.70 -13.76 8.14
CA THR A 62 1.43 -13.58 7.44
C THR A 62 1.63 -13.56 5.93
N ILE A 63 2.58 -12.77 5.41
CA ILE A 63 2.85 -12.70 3.97
C ILE A 63 3.38 -14.05 3.45
N LEU A 64 4.26 -14.72 4.18
CA LEU A 64 4.73 -16.07 3.81
C LEU A 64 3.59 -17.10 3.79
N SER A 65 2.65 -17.02 4.73
CA SER A 65 1.45 -17.85 4.70
C SER A 65 0.57 -17.56 3.49
N LEU A 66 0.49 -16.30 3.03
CA LEU A 66 -0.24 -15.95 1.81
C LEU A 66 0.44 -16.50 0.55
N VAL A 67 1.76 -16.48 0.47
CA VAL A 67 2.51 -17.11 -0.64
C VAL A 67 2.15 -18.60 -0.73
N SER A 68 2.19 -19.31 0.40
CA SER A 68 1.79 -20.72 0.46
C SER A 68 0.33 -20.94 0.04
N ALA A 69 -0.59 -20.10 0.53
CA ALA A 69 -2.00 -20.17 0.15
C ALA A 69 -2.21 -19.91 -1.35
N PHE A 70 -1.43 -18.99 -1.95
CA PHE A 70 -1.41 -18.68 -3.37
C PHE A 70 -0.82 -19.82 -4.25
N GLY A 71 -0.47 -20.96 -3.66
CA GLY A 71 0.08 -22.11 -4.37
C GLY A 71 1.56 -21.98 -4.71
N ARG A 72 2.28 -21.10 -4.02
CA ARG A 72 3.71 -20.85 -4.21
C ARG A 72 4.52 -21.25 -2.99
N THR A 73 5.80 -21.53 -3.19
CA THR A 73 6.74 -21.85 -2.12
C THR A 73 7.81 -20.77 -2.03
N ALA A 74 7.88 -20.10 -0.88
CA ALA A 74 9.01 -19.22 -0.56
C ALA A 74 10.24 -20.06 -0.18
N PRO A 75 11.46 -19.58 -0.46
CA PRO A 75 12.67 -20.25 0.00
C PRO A 75 12.75 -20.25 1.53
N ALA A 76 13.39 -21.29 2.08
CA ALA A 76 13.57 -21.44 3.53
C ALA A 76 14.41 -20.30 4.14
N ASP A 77 15.37 -19.80 3.37
CA ASP A 77 16.16 -18.62 3.71
C ASP A 77 15.90 -17.53 2.66
N LEU A 78 15.33 -16.41 3.12
CA LEU A 78 15.05 -15.24 2.29
C LEU A 78 16.30 -14.42 1.98
N THR A 79 17.44 -14.69 2.64
CA THR A 79 18.71 -13.99 2.41
C THR A 79 19.47 -14.55 1.21
N ASP A 80 19.39 -15.86 0.97
CA ASP A 80 20.15 -16.55 -0.08
C ASP A 80 19.56 -16.43 -1.49
N GLN A 81 18.30 -16.01 -1.64
CA GLN A 81 17.61 -15.92 -2.94
C GLN A 81 17.21 -14.49 -3.33
N ARG A 82 18.00 -13.53 -2.87
CA ARG A 82 17.82 -12.11 -3.17
C ARG A 82 18.26 -11.82 -4.61
N SER A 83 17.28 -11.55 -5.46
CA SER A 83 17.48 -11.10 -6.84
C SER A 83 17.54 -9.56 -6.90
N ASP A 84 18.05 -9.00 -7.99
CA ASP A 84 18.15 -7.54 -8.13
C ASP A 84 16.75 -6.90 -8.07
N PRO A 85 16.57 -5.74 -7.41
CA PRO A 85 15.25 -5.11 -7.28
C PRO A 85 14.63 -4.70 -8.63
N THR A 86 15.43 -4.60 -9.70
CA THR A 86 14.95 -4.31 -11.05
C THR A 86 14.50 -5.56 -11.83
N GLU A 87 14.74 -6.76 -11.29
CA GLU A 87 14.30 -7.99 -11.92
C GLU A 87 12.77 -8.08 -11.98
N PRO A 88 12.24 -8.69 -13.07
CA PRO A 88 10.81 -8.79 -13.27
C PRO A 88 10.16 -9.75 -12.27
N ALA A 89 9.46 -9.20 -11.27
CA ALA A 89 8.70 -10.00 -10.32
C ALA A 89 7.38 -10.52 -10.93
N ALA A 90 7.05 -11.80 -10.67
CA ALA A 90 5.84 -12.46 -11.11
C ALA A 90 4.79 -12.55 -9.98
N PRO A 91 3.50 -12.77 -10.29
CA PRO A 91 2.49 -13.01 -9.26
C PRO A 91 2.89 -14.14 -8.29
N GLY A 92 2.77 -13.84 -6.99
CA GLY A 92 3.18 -14.73 -5.90
C GLY A 92 4.61 -14.52 -5.42
N ASP A 93 5.46 -13.82 -6.18
CA ASP A 93 6.82 -13.46 -5.73
C ASP A 93 6.79 -12.50 -4.55
N LEU A 94 7.92 -12.41 -3.86
CA LEU A 94 8.08 -11.55 -2.69
C LEU A 94 8.91 -10.32 -3.03
N LEU A 95 8.52 -9.18 -2.45
CA LEU A 95 9.26 -7.93 -2.49
C LEU A 95 9.76 -7.58 -1.10
N ILE A 96 11.04 -7.25 -1.00
CA ILE A 96 11.69 -6.86 0.26
C ILE A 96 12.01 -5.36 0.21
N PHE A 97 11.44 -4.59 1.13
CA PHE A 97 11.64 -3.13 1.22
C PHE A 97 12.56 -2.81 2.40
N ASP A 98 13.85 -2.65 2.10
CA ASP A 98 14.91 -2.58 3.11
C ASP A 98 16.13 -1.75 2.68
N ARG A 99 16.04 -0.90 1.65
CA ARG A 99 17.19 -0.05 1.24
C ARG A 99 17.58 1.04 2.25
N ALA A 100 16.96 1.03 3.41
CA ALA A 100 17.43 1.73 4.60
C ALA A 100 18.73 1.11 5.08
N VAL A 101 19.81 1.88 5.22
CA VAL A 101 21.03 1.38 5.88
C VAL A 101 20.69 0.99 7.32
N SER A 102 20.47 -0.31 7.56
CA SER A 102 20.12 -0.88 8.86
C SER A 102 20.62 -2.32 8.92
N ASP A 103 21.34 -2.67 9.98
CA ASP A 103 21.84 -4.04 10.23
C ASP A 103 20.73 -4.99 10.75
N ASN A 104 19.46 -4.71 10.47
CA ASN A 104 18.31 -5.48 10.96
C ASN A 104 17.54 -6.11 9.81
N ASP A 105 16.76 -7.15 10.10
CA ASP A 105 15.82 -7.76 9.16
C ASP A 105 14.85 -6.70 8.58
N ALA A 106 14.59 -6.77 7.28
CA ALA A 106 13.70 -5.87 6.56
C ALA A 106 12.36 -5.65 7.29
N ASP A 107 12.00 -4.42 7.67
CA ASP A 107 10.74 -4.23 8.41
C ASP A 107 9.50 -4.36 7.51
N LEU A 108 9.66 -4.58 6.19
CA LEU A 108 8.53 -4.73 5.29
C LEU A 108 8.77 -5.71 4.13
N ILE A 109 7.91 -6.73 4.10
CA ILE A 109 7.76 -7.69 3.00
C ILE A 109 6.37 -7.57 2.36
N ALA A 110 6.30 -7.82 1.06
CA ALA A 110 5.05 -7.84 0.30
C ALA A 110 5.00 -9.03 -0.66
N ILE A 111 3.78 -9.42 -1.04
CA ILE A 111 3.53 -10.39 -2.11
C ILE A 111 3.08 -9.67 -3.38
N VAL A 112 3.63 -10.06 -4.52
CA VAL A 112 3.28 -9.53 -5.83
C VAL A 112 1.91 -10.05 -6.26
N ILE A 113 1.03 -9.13 -6.67
CA ILE A 113 -0.30 -9.44 -7.20
C ILE A 113 -0.25 -9.52 -8.72
N SER A 114 0.31 -8.49 -9.36
CA SER A 114 0.40 -8.39 -10.81
C SER A 114 1.45 -7.39 -11.24
N ARG A 115 1.83 -7.42 -12.52
CA ARG A 115 2.67 -6.41 -13.16
C ARG A 115 2.00 -5.93 -14.43
N ASP A 116 1.93 -4.62 -14.60
CA ASP A 116 1.30 -4.01 -15.77
C ASP A 116 2.27 -3.87 -16.96
N PRO A 117 1.78 -3.52 -18.17
CA PRO A 117 2.63 -3.34 -19.34
C PRO A 117 3.66 -2.19 -19.23
N ARG A 118 3.49 -1.27 -18.28
CA ARG A 118 4.45 -0.18 -18.00
C ARG A 118 5.59 -0.66 -17.11
N GLY A 119 5.52 -1.90 -16.62
CA GLY A 119 6.49 -2.48 -15.69
C GLY A 119 6.20 -2.18 -14.22
N VAL A 120 5.07 -1.53 -13.90
CA VAL A 120 4.68 -1.22 -12.52
C VAL A 120 4.11 -2.47 -11.87
N THR A 121 4.65 -2.83 -10.72
CA THR A 121 4.25 -4.01 -9.95
C THR A 121 3.24 -3.62 -8.87
N GLU A 122 2.06 -4.22 -8.91
CA GLU A 122 1.06 -4.16 -7.85
C GLU A 122 1.40 -5.22 -6.78
N PHE A 123 1.37 -4.83 -5.51
CA PHE A 123 1.68 -5.73 -4.39
C PHE A 123 0.73 -5.55 -3.21
N LEU A 124 0.67 -6.57 -2.36
CA LEU A 124 -0.04 -6.57 -1.08
C LEU A 124 0.95 -6.65 0.07
N TYR A 125 0.77 -5.83 1.10
CA TYR A 125 1.59 -5.85 2.31
C TYR A 125 0.76 -5.64 3.57
N LEU A 126 1.24 -6.10 4.73
CA LEU A 126 0.59 -5.86 6.01
C LEU A 126 1.26 -4.68 6.74
N GLY A 127 0.65 -3.50 6.67
CA GLY A 127 1.19 -2.27 7.25
C GLY A 127 0.35 -1.74 8.41
N GLY A 128 0.89 -1.77 9.63
CA GLY A 128 0.17 -1.34 10.83
C GLY A 128 -1.03 -2.23 11.17
N GLY A 129 -0.91 -3.53 10.87
CA GLY A 129 -1.96 -4.53 11.08
C GLY A 129 -3.15 -4.41 10.12
N VAL A 130 -2.96 -3.76 8.96
CA VAL A 130 -3.96 -3.65 7.89
C VAL A 130 -3.32 -4.05 6.58
N TYR A 131 -3.98 -4.92 5.83
CA TYR A 131 -3.56 -5.26 4.47
C TYR A 131 -3.75 -4.05 3.56
N ARG A 132 -2.69 -3.67 2.86
CA ARG A 132 -2.63 -2.49 2.02
C ARG A 132 -2.14 -2.89 0.65
N ARG A 133 -2.69 -2.23 -0.36
CA ARG A 133 -2.20 -2.32 -1.72
C ARG A 133 -1.13 -1.27 -1.98
N GLY A 134 -0.06 -1.66 -2.65
CA GLY A 134 0.99 -0.78 -3.12
C GLY A 134 1.31 -0.99 -4.59
N PHE A 135 2.05 -0.03 -5.14
CA PHE A 135 2.61 -0.06 -6.48
C PHE A 135 4.09 0.30 -6.39
N VAL A 136 4.93 -0.36 -7.17
CA VAL A 136 6.36 -0.07 -7.26
C VAL A 136 6.85 -0.17 -8.69
N ASP A 137 7.72 0.75 -9.07
CA ASP A 137 8.52 0.67 -10.28
C ASP A 137 10.00 0.85 -9.94
N PRO A 138 10.80 -0.23 -9.99
CA PRO A 138 12.22 -0.17 -9.65
C PRO A 138 13.05 0.66 -10.64
N THR A 139 12.57 0.89 -11.86
CA THR A 139 13.29 1.68 -12.87
C THR A 139 13.11 3.19 -12.67
N ARG A 140 12.09 3.58 -11.90
CA ARG A 140 11.74 4.98 -11.61
C ARG A 140 11.55 5.19 -10.11
N PRO A 141 12.55 4.91 -9.26
CA PRO A 141 12.36 4.75 -7.82
C PRO A 141 11.81 6.01 -7.11
N ALA A 142 12.22 7.20 -7.55
CA ALA A 142 11.77 8.49 -7.00
C ALA A 142 10.47 9.03 -7.64
N THR A 143 9.86 8.31 -8.60
CA THR A 143 8.66 8.78 -9.30
C THR A 143 7.40 8.30 -8.61
N LYS A 144 6.61 9.22 -8.05
CA LYS A 144 5.34 8.89 -7.39
C LYS A 144 4.22 8.55 -8.38
N ARG A 145 4.05 9.37 -9.41
CA ARG A 145 3.03 9.23 -10.46
C ARG A 145 3.64 9.47 -11.83
N ASP A 146 3.10 8.82 -12.86
CA ASP A 146 3.48 9.08 -14.25
C ASP A 146 2.80 10.35 -14.79
N ARG A 147 3.01 10.63 -16.10
CA ARG A 147 2.50 11.84 -16.75
C ARG A 147 0.97 11.85 -16.85
N GLU A 148 0.39 10.66 -16.92
CA GLU A 148 -1.04 10.39 -16.95
C GLU A 148 -1.67 10.44 -15.54
N GLY A 149 -0.84 10.62 -14.50
CA GLY A 149 -1.27 10.75 -13.13
C GLY A 149 -1.54 9.42 -12.44
N ALA A 150 -1.23 8.27 -13.04
CA ALA A 150 -1.34 6.97 -12.40
C ALA A 150 -0.22 6.75 -11.37
N ILE A 151 -0.48 5.94 -10.34
CA ILE A 151 0.52 5.67 -9.28
C ILE A 151 1.60 4.76 -9.84
N VAL A 152 2.85 5.17 -9.65
CA VAL A 152 4.06 4.42 -10.03
C VAL A 152 4.71 3.84 -8.77
N ASN A 153 4.91 4.67 -7.75
CA ASN A 153 5.38 4.24 -6.44
C ASN A 153 4.45 4.70 -5.33
N THR A 154 4.00 3.75 -4.51
CA THR A 154 3.21 4.03 -3.30
C THR A 154 4.11 4.54 -2.19
N PHE A 155 3.63 5.52 -1.43
CA PHE A 155 4.28 5.89 -0.18
C PHE A 155 4.15 4.78 0.85
N LEU A 156 5.29 4.29 1.33
CA LEU A 156 5.34 3.30 2.38
C LEU A 156 5.60 4.00 3.72
N ARG A 157 4.78 3.68 4.71
CA ARG A 157 5.06 4.03 6.10
C ARG A 157 5.70 2.81 6.74
N HIS A 158 7.02 2.84 6.85
CA HIS A 158 7.74 1.88 7.68
C HIS A 158 7.40 2.12 9.15
N GLY A 159 7.66 1.13 10.01
CA GLY A 159 7.23 1.12 11.40
C GLY A 159 7.78 2.26 12.26
N LYS A 160 7.57 2.17 13.58
CA LYS A 160 8.00 3.21 14.54
C LYS A 160 9.52 3.40 14.62
N ARG A 161 10.31 2.48 14.06
CA ARG A 161 11.74 2.31 14.33
C ARG A 161 12.61 3.22 13.46
N TRP A 162 12.33 3.26 12.16
CA TRP A 162 13.10 4.01 11.19
C TRP A 162 12.30 4.12 9.89
N PRO A 163 12.31 5.24 9.15
CA PRO A 163 12.90 6.55 9.46
C PRO A 163 12.11 7.34 10.52
N ALA A 164 12.56 8.55 10.85
CA ALA A 164 11.86 9.45 11.78
C ALA A 164 10.38 9.61 11.39
N LYS A 165 9.51 9.66 12.41
CA LYS A 165 8.07 9.86 12.26
C LYS A 165 7.80 11.08 11.36
N GLY A 166 7.14 10.85 10.23
CA GLY A 166 6.84 11.88 9.22
C GLY A 166 7.67 11.80 7.95
N SER A 167 8.70 10.96 7.91
CA SER A 167 9.42 10.68 6.67
C SER A 167 8.58 9.77 5.77
N HIS A 168 8.52 10.11 4.49
CA HIS A 168 7.71 9.43 3.49
C HIS A 168 8.62 8.93 2.36
N TYR A 169 8.90 7.63 2.34
CA TYR A 169 9.63 7.02 1.22
C TYR A 169 8.66 6.40 0.23
N LEU A 170 9.02 6.51 -1.04
CA LEU A 170 8.37 5.79 -2.12
C LEU A 170 8.85 4.34 -2.13
N ALA A 171 7.95 3.44 -2.56
CA ALA A 171 8.24 2.01 -2.61
C ALA A 171 9.53 1.68 -3.39
N GLY A 172 9.76 2.34 -4.53
CA GLY A 172 10.96 2.13 -5.34
C GLY A 172 12.25 2.64 -4.69
N GLU A 173 12.17 3.61 -3.78
CA GLU A 173 13.34 4.05 -2.99
C GLU A 173 13.73 3.01 -1.93
N LEU A 174 12.76 2.22 -1.45
CA LEU A 174 12.98 1.22 -0.42
C LEU A 174 13.20 -0.20 -0.96
N LEU A 175 12.77 -0.51 -2.19
CA LEU A 175 12.85 -1.86 -2.73
C LEU A 175 14.31 -2.32 -2.81
N ALA A 176 14.66 -3.30 -2.00
CA ALA A 176 16.00 -3.85 -1.90
C ALA A 176 16.19 -5.06 -2.79
N HIS A 177 15.22 -5.99 -2.77
CA HIS A 177 15.34 -7.27 -3.46
C HIS A 177 13.97 -7.80 -3.92
N VAL A 178 14.00 -8.59 -4.98
CA VAL A 178 12.92 -9.50 -5.37
C VAL A 178 13.32 -10.91 -4.94
N ILE A 179 12.37 -11.69 -4.43
CA ILE A 179 12.59 -13.12 -4.15
C ILE A 179 11.57 -13.90 -4.98
N HIS A 180 12.10 -14.71 -5.90
CA HIS A 180 11.29 -15.55 -6.78
C HIS A 180 10.80 -16.80 -6.06
N THR A 181 9.50 -17.01 -6.11
CA THR A 181 8.83 -18.16 -5.50
C THR A 181 8.67 -19.29 -6.52
N ARG A 182 8.61 -20.53 -6.03
CA ARG A 182 8.44 -21.72 -6.87
C ARG A 182 6.99 -22.17 -6.85
#